data_AF-A0A3A5B7B0-F1
#
_entry.id   AF-A0A3A5B7B0-F1
#
_cell.length_a   1.000
_cell.length_b   1.000
_cell.length_c   1.000
_cell.angle_alpha   90.00
_cell.angle_beta   90.00
_cell.angle_gamma   90.00
#
_symmetry.space_group_name_H-M   'P 1'
#
loop_
_entity.id
_entity.type
_entity.pdbx_description
1 polymer ?
#
loop_
_entity_poly.entity_id
_entity_poly.type
_entity_poly.pdbx_seq_one_letter_code
_entity_poly.pdbx_strand_id
1 'polypeptide(L)'
;MNRRRVVVNDLMQKGYVYFLAEPAGRNFHEEFKPELTPKQMLEMGVFGGKYMTDCRDEFPKDWYAKARLCHERHDPELNFFGINASLPLSVWRERGWIYHEDPRGWFQWYCRYYMGRRCPDDERQIKRWKAIKRHIAQLQKHCGKRDLNCRPKQRQTVLNWAYDSRLI
;
A
#
# COMPACT_ATOMS: atom_id res chain seq x y z
N MET A 1 26.67 7.03 -9.43
CA MET A 1 25.32 7.14 -8.85
C MET A 1 25.43 7.04 -7.33
N ASN A 2 25.12 8.12 -6.60
CA ASN A 2 25.11 8.08 -5.14
C ASN A 2 23.86 7.33 -4.67
N ARG A 3 24.00 6.05 -4.32
CA ARG A 3 22.92 5.27 -3.70
C ARG A 3 22.65 5.84 -2.32
N ARG A 4 21.48 6.45 -2.11
CA ARG A 4 21.08 6.97 -0.80
C ARG A 4 20.81 5.80 0.15
N ARG A 5 21.56 5.73 1.25
CA ARG A 5 21.36 4.77 2.32
C ARG A 5 20.16 5.19 3.19
N VAL A 6 19.31 4.23 3.52
CA VAL A 6 18.19 4.39 4.46
C VAL A 6 18.39 3.39 5.61
N VAL A 7 18.15 3.85 6.84
CA VAL A 7 18.21 3.01 8.04
C VAL A 7 16.85 3.08 8.73
N VAL A 8 16.26 1.92 9.00
CA VAL A 8 14.91 1.78 9.56
C VAL A 8 15.01 1.33 11.01
N ASN A 9 14.34 2.09 11.88
CA ASN A 9 14.19 1.81 13.31
C ASN A 9 12.75 2.08 13.74
N ASP A 10 11.84 1.17 13.45
CA ASP A 10 10.42 1.25 13.82
C ASP A 10 10.04 0.11 14.79
N LEU A 11 8.76 -0.13 15.04
CA LEU A 11 8.31 -1.20 15.94
C LEU A 11 8.49 -2.61 15.34
N MET A 12 8.65 -2.75 14.02
CA MET A 12 8.77 -4.04 13.33
C MET A 12 10.20 -4.38 12.89
N GLN A 13 11.06 -3.38 12.70
CA GLN A 13 12.44 -3.53 12.23
C GLN A 13 13.37 -2.61 13.01
N LYS A 14 14.51 -3.16 13.47
CA LYS A 14 15.58 -2.42 14.14
C LYS A 14 16.86 -2.57 13.33
N GLY A 15 17.49 -1.44 13.00
CA GLY A 15 18.75 -1.41 12.26
C GLY A 15 18.67 -1.99 10.84
N TYR A 16 17.48 -2.16 10.24
CA TYR A 16 17.37 -2.63 8.86
C TYR A 16 17.88 -1.54 7.91
N VAL A 17 18.70 -1.92 6.94
CA VAL A 17 19.34 -0.99 6.00
C VAL A 17 19.03 -1.39 4.58
N TYR A 18 18.68 -0.40 3.75
CA TYR A 18 18.58 -0.58 2.32
C TYR A 18 19.08 0.67 1.58
N PHE A 19 19.20 0.53 0.27
CA PHE A 19 19.66 1.60 -0.62
C PHE A 19 18.60 1.93 -1.65
N LEU A 20 18.46 3.22 -1.95
CA LEU A 20 17.64 3.69 -3.07
C LEU A 20 18.46 3.61 -4.35
N ALA A 21 17.92 2.91 -5.34
CA ALA A 21 18.49 2.76 -6.67
C ALA A 21 17.92 3.79 -7.65
N GLU A 22 16.67 4.20 -7.45
CA GLU A 22 15.94 5.10 -8.36
C GLU A 22 15.46 6.38 -7.66
N PRO A 23 15.13 7.46 -8.40
CA PRO A 23 14.47 8.62 -7.84
C PRO A 23 13.04 8.28 -7.38
N ALA A 24 12.58 8.96 -6.33
CA ALA A 24 11.23 8.75 -5.81
C ALA A 24 10.16 9.04 -6.87
N GLY A 25 9.21 8.12 -7.02
CA GLY A 25 8.11 8.20 -7.99
C GLY A 25 8.54 8.08 -9.46
N ARG A 26 9.76 7.62 -9.75
CA ARG A 26 10.30 7.49 -11.11
C ARG A 26 10.78 6.06 -11.38
N ASN A 27 10.95 5.74 -12.67
CA ASN A 27 11.54 4.50 -13.17
C ASN A 27 10.89 3.25 -12.59
N PHE A 28 9.56 3.25 -12.52
CA PHE A 28 8.81 2.05 -12.15
C PHE A 28 8.92 1.02 -13.27
N HIS A 29 8.82 -0.25 -12.89
CA HIS A 29 8.66 -1.35 -13.83
C HIS A 29 7.53 -1.01 -14.82
N GLU A 30 7.73 -1.25 -16.10
CA GLU A 30 6.84 -0.75 -17.16
C GLU A 30 5.40 -1.21 -17.00
N GLU A 31 5.19 -2.40 -16.42
CA GLU A 31 3.86 -2.93 -16.15
C GLU A 31 3.22 -2.37 -14.87
N PHE A 32 4.01 -1.82 -13.95
CA PHE A 32 3.54 -1.32 -12.65
C PHE A 32 3.12 0.15 -12.74
N LYS A 33 1.81 0.35 -12.94
CA LYS A 33 1.18 1.67 -13.12
C LYS A 33 0.09 1.89 -12.06
N PRO A 34 0.45 2.05 -10.77
CA PRO A 34 -0.53 2.34 -9.73
C PRO A 34 -1.22 3.69 -9.99
N GLU A 35 -2.51 3.76 -9.68
CA GLU A 35 -3.35 4.95 -9.88
C GLU A 35 -3.32 5.87 -8.66
N LEU A 36 -2.93 5.34 -7.50
CA LEU A 36 -2.81 6.06 -6.24
C LEU A 36 -1.38 5.99 -5.71
N THR A 37 -0.83 7.14 -5.34
CA THR A 37 0.46 7.24 -4.63
C THR A 37 0.33 6.79 -3.18
N PRO A 38 1.45 6.41 -2.50
CA PRO A 38 1.41 6.09 -1.08
C PRO A 38 0.83 7.21 -0.21
N LYS A 39 1.16 8.47 -0.52
CA LYS A 39 0.60 9.65 0.13
C LYS A 39 -0.92 9.70 0.03
N GLN A 40 -1.47 9.51 -1.17
CA GLN A 40 -2.92 9.49 -1.37
C GLN A 40 -3.59 8.32 -0.64
N MET A 41 -2.98 7.14 -0.64
CA MET A 41 -3.51 5.98 0.10
C MET A 41 -3.57 6.23 1.61
N LEU A 42 -2.54 6.88 2.19
CA LEU A 42 -2.52 7.29 3.59
C LEU A 42 -3.58 8.35 3.89
N GLU A 43 -3.71 9.37 3.04
CA GLU A 43 -4.72 10.43 3.18
C GLU A 43 -6.16 9.89 3.08
N MET A 44 -6.37 8.89 2.23
CA MET A 44 -7.65 8.19 2.10
C MET A 44 -7.91 7.15 3.21
N GLY A 45 -6.91 6.85 4.04
CA GLY A 45 -7.03 5.94 5.18
C GLY A 45 -7.27 4.49 4.82
N VAL A 46 -6.84 4.02 3.63
CA VAL A 46 -7.28 2.74 3.03
C VAL A 46 -6.89 1.45 3.80
N PHE A 47 -6.18 1.58 4.93
CA PHE A 47 -5.77 0.45 5.77
C PHE A 47 -6.19 0.59 7.24
N GLY A 48 -7.35 1.20 7.47
CA GLY A 48 -7.95 1.35 8.80
C GLY A 48 -7.06 2.08 9.80
N GLY A 49 -6.25 3.02 9.30
CA GLY A 49 -5.32 3.85 10.07
C GLY A 49 -4.15 3.15 10.75
N LYS A 50 -4.07 1.82 10.80
CA LYS A 50 -3.03 1.12 11.57
C LYS A 50 -1.69 1.00 10.85
N TYR A 51 -1.69 1.11 9.53
CA TYR A 51 -0.46 0.97 8.74
C TYR A 51 0.43 2.21 8.85
N MET A 52 1.74 2.00 8.90
CA MET A 52 2.77 3.05 8.85
C MET A 52 2.75 4.08 9.99
N THR A 53 2.12 3.78 11.12
CA THR A 53 1.94 4.74 12.24
C THR A 53 3.25 5.18 12.90
N ASP A 54 4.29 4.35 12.78
CA ASP A 54 5.60 4.46 13.43
C ASP A 54 6.75 4.55 12.41
N CYS A 55 6.45 4.79 11.13
CA CYS A 55 7.44 4.85 10.05
C CYS A 55 7.74 6.31 9.60
N ARG A 56 7.43 7.32 10.43
CA ARG A 56 7.52 8.75 10.07
C ARG A 56 8.93 9.22 9.71
N ASP A 57 9.96 8.55 10.24
CA ASP A 57 11.37 8.85 9.93
C ASP A 57 11.86 8.16 8.65
N GLU A 58 11.14 7.13 8.19
CA GLU A 58 11.49 6.41 6.96
C GLU A 58 10.97 7.11 5.70
N PHE A 59 9.77 7.72 5.76
CA PHE A 59 9.09 8.28 4.60
C PHE A 59 8.93 9.82 4.69
N PRO A 60 8.68 10.52 3.57
CA PRO A 60 8.54 11.98 3.56
C PRO A 60 7.49 12.49 4.56
N LYS A 61 7.83 13.56 5.30
CA LYS A 61 6.93 14.15 6.31
C LYS A 61 5.58 14.59 5.73
N ASP A 62 5.56 15.03 4.48
CA ASP A 62 4.36 15.50 3.81
C ASP A 62 3.35 14.38 3.50
N TRP A 63 3.78 13.11 3.51
CA TRP A 63 2.88 11.96 3.40
C TRP A 63 1.97 11.82 4.63
N TYR A 64 2.47 12.27 5.78
CA TYR A 64 1.79 12.14 7.07
C TYR A 64 0.91 13.35 7.41
N ALA A 65 1.05 14.46 6.69
CA ALA A 65 0.36 15.72 7.00
C ALA A 65 -1.17 15.61 7.01
N LYS A 66 -1.74 14.75 6.14
CA LYS A 66 -3.18 14.49 6.03
C LYS A 66 -3.52 13.00 6.18
N ALA A 67 -2.56 12.19 6.65
CA ALA A 67 -2.75 10.76 6.77
C ALA A 67 -3.81 10.45 7.83
N ARG A 68 -4.75 9.55 7.51
CA ARG A 68 -5.71 9.04 8.48
C ARG A 68 -5.08 7.85 9.19
N LEU A 69 -4.59 8.07 10.40
CA LEU A 69 -3.85 7.08 11.19
C LEU A 69 -4.48 6.88 12.57
N CYS A 70 -4.42 5.64 13.06
CA CYS A 70 -4.76 5.27 14.43
C CYS A 70 -3.65 4.34 14.95
N HIS A 71 -2.89 4.84 15.93
CA HIS A 71 -1.74 4.10 16.44
C HIS A 71 -2.17 2.96 17.37
N GLU A 72 -3.33 3.07 18.01
CA GLU A 72 -3.83 2.16 19.02
C GLU A 72 -4.35 0.88 18.37
N ARG A 73 -5.24 1.01 17.38
CA ARG A 73 -5.97 -0.12 16.78
C ARG A 73 -6.18 0.03 15.28
N HIS A 74 -6.61 -1.05 14.65
CA HIS A 74 -7.17 -0.99 13.31
C HIS A 74 -8.62 -0.51 13.39
N ASP A 75 -8.90 0.62 12.76
CA ASP A 75 -10.21 1.26 12.77
C ASP A 75 -10.81 1.32 11.34
N PRO A 76 -11.77 0.43 11.00
CA PRO A 76 -12.39 0.41 9.68
C PRO A 76 -13.07 1.73 9.28
N GLU A 77 -13.50 2.56 10.24
CA GLU A 77 -14.20 3.83 9.95
C GLU A 77 -13.28 4.86 9.30
N LEU A 78 -11.96 4.71 9.47
CA LEU A 78 -10.96 5.56 8.81
C LEU A 78 -10.80 5.26 7.32
N ASN A 79 -11.22 4.07 6.87
CA ASN A 79 -11.19 3.70 5.47
C ASN A 79 -12.11 4.61 4.65
N PHE A 80 -11.76 4.85 3.38
CA PHE A 80 -12.59 5.63 2.46
C PHE A 80 -14.05 5.16 2.41
N PHE A 81 -14.29 3.85 2.40
CA PHE A 81 -15.64 3.26 2.42
C PHE A 81 -16.14 2.89 3.83
N GLY A 82 -15.39 3.21 4.90
CA GLY A 82 -15.77 2.89 6.28
C GLY A 82 -15.88 1.39 6.62
N ILE A 83 -15.31 0.51 5.77
CA ILE A 83 -15.48 -0.96 5.88
C ILE A 83 -14.11 -1.65 5.89
N ASN A 84 -13.97 -2.72 6.68
CA ASN A 84 -12.77 -3.55 6.64
C ASN A 84 -12.76 -4.46 5.39
N ALA A 85 -11.68 -4.38 4.61
CA ALA A 85 -11.49 -5.16 3.40
C ALA A 85 -10.14 -5.91 3.36
N SER A 86 -9.41 -5.94 4.47
CA SER A 86 -8.10 -6.60 4.60
C SER A 86 -8.16 -7.79 5.56
N LEU A 87 -7.29 -8.78 5.32
CA LEU A 87 -7.02 -9.85 6.26
C LEU A 87 -5.99 -9.39 7.32
N PRO A 88 -6.07 -9.89 8.57
CA PRO A 88 -5.09 -9.59 9.61
C PRO A 88 -3.67 -10.02 9.22
N LEU A 89 -2.65 -9.26 9.63
CA LEU A 89 -1.24 -9.54 9.33
C LEU A 89 -0.79 -10.96 9.72
N SER A 90 -1.35 -11.52 10.80
CA SER A 90 -1.09 -12.91 11.21
C SER A 90 -1.42 -13.93 10.11
N VAL A 91 -2.57 -13.76 9.45
CA VAL A 91 -3.00 -14.62 8.34
C VAL A 91 -2.06 -14.46 7.13
N TRP A 92 -1.55 -13.26 6.88
CA TRP A 92 -0.58 -13.04 5.81
C TRP A 92 0.76 -13.73 6.09
N ARG A 93 1.20 -13.75 7.36
CA ARG A 93 2.40 -14.46 7.80
C ARG A 93 2.23 -15.97 7.69
N GLU A 94 1.12 -16.50 8.19
CA GLU A 94 0.78 -17.92 8.10
C GLU A 94 0.77 -18.43 6.66
N ARG A 95 0.27 -17.63 5.72
CA ARG A 95 0.24 -17.96 4.29
C ARG A 95 1.56 -17.72 3.54
N GLY A 96 2.62 -17.28 4.22
CA GLY A 96 3.92 -16.98 3.59
C GLY A 96 3.88 -15.80 2.61
N TRP A 97 2.91 -14.89 2.76
CA TRP A 97 2.70 -13.76 1.84
C TRP A 97 3.48 -12.51 2.20
N ILE A 98 4.15 -12.50 3.36
CA ILE A 98 5.00 -11.43 3.84
C ILE A 98 6.44 -11.69 3.38
N TYR A 99 7.04 -10.69 2.74
CA TYR A 99 8.47 -10.69 2.46
C TYR A 99 9.21 -10.21 3.70
N HIS A 100 10.29 -10.88 4.07
CA HIS A 100 11.01 -10.61 5.32
C HIS A 100 11.54 -9.17 5.43
N GLU A 101 11.91 -8.55 4.30
CA GLU A 101 12.33 -7.16 4.31
C GLU A 101 11.16 -6.19 4.50
N ASP A 102 9.92 -6.58 4.17
CA ASP A 102 8.71 -5.76 4.24
C ASP A 102 7.67 -6.40 5.19
N PRO A 103 7.91 -6.36 6.52
CA PRO A 103 7.07 -7.03 7.51
C PRO A 103 5.62 -6.53 7.59
N ARG A 104 5.33 -5.35 7.02
CA ARG A 104 3.97 -4.80 6.86
C ARG A 104 3.35 -5.16 5.51
N GLY A 105 4.02 -5.98 4.70
CA GLY A 105 3.52 -6.53 3.44
C GLY A 105 3.49 -5.53 2.29
N TRP A 106 2.55 -5.76 1.36
CA TRP A 106 2.45 -5.06 0.08
C TRP A 106 2.56 -3.54 0.18
N PHE A 107 1.89 -2.91 1.14
CA PHE A 107 1.89 -1.45 1.20
C PHE A 107 3.25 -0.87 1.60
N GLN A 108 3.99 -1.53 2.49
CA GLN A 108 5.35 -1.12 2.83
C GLN A 108 6.32 -1.36 1.67
N TRP A 109 6.17 -2.50 0.98
CA TRP A 109 6.88 -2.72 -0.29
C TRP A 109 6.59 -1.57 -1.26
N TYR A 110 5.33 -1.19 -1.46
CA TYR A 110 4.97 -0.13 -2.39
C TYR A 110 5.55 1.24 -1.97
N CYS A 111 5.51 1.57 -0.68
CA CYS A 111 6.11 2.80 -0.16
C CYS A 111 7.62 2.85 -0.47
N ARG A 112 8.36 1.76 -0.21
CA ARG A 112 9.81 1.69 -0.46
C ARG A 112 10.14 1.65 -1.94
N TYR A 113 9.37 0.92 -2.74
CA TYR A 113 9.49 0.86 -4.18
C TYR A 113 9.26 2.25 -4.81
N TYR A 114 8.24 2.97 -4.33
CA TYR A 114 7.97 4.36 -4.69
C TYR A 114 9.15 5.25 -4.34
N MET A 115 9.76 5.09 -3.16
CA MET A 115 10.96 5.84 -2.77
C MET A 115 12.20 5.49 -3.59
N GLY A 116 12.17 4.44 -4.40
CA GLY A 116 13.25 4.05 -5.30
C GLY A 116 14.06 2.83 -4.85
N ARG A 117 13.62 2.09 -3.81
CA ARG A 117 14.20 0.78 -3.48
C ARG A 117 13.86 -0.21 -4.58
N ARG A 118 14.80 -1.08 -4.94
CA ARG A 118 14.57 -2.26 -5.78
C ARG A 118 15.05 -3.49 -5.01
N CYS A 119 14.28 -4.55 -5.01
CA CYS A 119 14.62 -5.78 -4.28
C CYS A 119 14.12 -7.05 -5.01
N PRO A 120 14.58 -8.24 -4.61
CA PRO A 120 14.17 -9.50 -5.24
C PRO A 120 12.66 -9.80 -5.21
N ASP A 121 11.89 -9.09 -4.38
CA ASP A 121 10.44 -9.31 -4.26
C ASP A 121 9.60 -8.50 -5.28
N ASP A 122 10.24 -7.59 -6.03
CA ASP A 122 9.54 -6.63 -6.89
C ASP A 122 8.61 -7.32 -7.91
N GLU A 123 9.13 -8.31 -8.65
CA GLU A 123 8.36 -9.07 -9.65
C GLU A 123 7.15 -9.78 -9.05
N ARG A 124 7.32 -10.39 -7.86
CA ARG A 124 6.22 -11.09 -7.19
C ARG A 124 5.13 -10.10 -6.79
N GLN A 125 5.51 -8.94 -6.26
CA GLN A 125 4.56 -7.93 -5.81
C GLN A 125 3.82 -7.30 -7.01
N ILE A 126 4.52 -6.97 -8.09
CA ILE A 126 3.92 -6.46 -9.33
C ILE A 126 2.92 -7.47 -9.90
N LYS A 127 3.26 -8.76 -9.93
CA LYS A 127 2.35 -9.83 -10.36
C LYS A 127 1.07 -9.89 -9.52
N ARG A 128 1.19 -9.76 -8.19
CA ARG A 128 0.03 -9.73 -7.28
C ARG A 128 -0.87 -8.52 -7.54
N TRP A 129 -0.27 -7.35 -7.73
CA TRP A 129 -1.00 -6.13 -8.08
C TRP A 129 -1.73 -6.23 -9.42
N LYS A 130 -1.09 -6.77 -10.47
CA LYS A 130 -1.75 -7.02 -11.76
C LYS A 130 -2.97 -7.93 -11.60
N ALA A 131 -2.88 -8.94 -10.76
CA ALA A 131 -3.97 -9.88 -10.53
C ALA A 131 -5.24 -9.19 -9.99
N ILE A 132 -5.13 -8.04 -9.32
CA ILE A 132 -6.28 -7.29 -8.79
C ILE A 132 -7.19 -6.74 -9.89
N LYS A 133 -6.70 -6.59 -11.13
CA LYS A 133 -7.53 -6.19 -12.28
C LYS A 133 -8.78 -7.05 -12.47
N ARG A 134 -8.76 -8.32 -12.04
CA ARG A 134 -9.96 -9.17 -12.05
C ARG A 134 -11.09 -8.59 -11.18
N HIS A 135 -10.77 -7.96 -10.05
CA HIS A 135 -11.75 -7.34 -9.16
C HIS A 135 -12.31 -6.05 -9.77
N ILE A 136 -11.50 -5.31 -10.54
CA ILE A 136 -11.92 -4.13 -11.29
C ILE A 136 -12.93 -4.53 -12.38
N ALA A 137 -12.62 -5.56 -13.17
CA ALA A 137 -13.53 -6.06 -14.20
C ALA A 137 -14.89 -6.50 -13.61
N GLN A 138 -14.89 -7.13 -12.44
CA GLN A 138 -16.11 -7.50 -11.73
C GLN A 138 -16.92 -6.27 -11.27
N LEU A 139 -16.26 -5.19 -10.82
CA LEU A 139 -16.96 -3.94 -10.49
C LEU A 139 -17.58 -3.32 -11.74
N GLN A 140 -16.84 -3.22 -12.85
CA GLN A 140 -17.33 -2.66 -14.11
C GLN A 140 -18.52 -3.45 -14.69
N LYS A 141 -18.52 -4.78 -14.54
CA LYS A 141 -19.60 -5.65 -15.02
C LYS A 141 -20.87 -5.53 -14.19
N HIS A 142 -20.75 -5.33 -12.88
CA HIS A 142 -21.85 -5.50 -11.93
C HIS A 142 -22.32 -4.20 -11.26
N CYS A 143 -21.60 -3.10 -11.43
CA CYS A 143 -21.93 -1.81 -10.83
C CYS A 143 -22.17 -0.76 -11.91
N GLY A 144 -23.05 0.19 -11.62
CA GLY A 144 -23.16 1.41 -12.41
C GLY A 144 -21.86 2.20 -12.38
N LYS A 145 -21.57 2.95 -13.45
CA LYS A 145 -20.40 3.82 -13.55
C LYS A 145 -20.37 4.79 -12.35
N ARG A 146 -19.29 4.76 -11.57
CA ARG A 146 -19.12 5.60 -10.36
C ARG A 146 -20.18 5.39 -9.27
N ASP A 147 -20.93 4.29 -9.30
CA ASP A 147 -21.81 3.93 -8.19
C ASP A 147 -20.99 3.42 -7.00
N LEU A 148 -20.61 4.34 -6.12
CA LEU A 148 -19.79 4.09 -4.93
C LEU A 148 -20.49 3.19 -3.91
N ASN A 149 -21.82 3.10 -3.95
CA ASN A 149 -22.59 2.27 -3.04
C ASN A 149 -22.65 0.81 -3.50
N CYS A 150 -22.37 0.54 -4.78
CA CYS A 150 -22.26 -0.81 -5.28
C CYS A 150 -20.95 -1.48 -4.84
N ARG A 151 -21.08 -2.62 -4.14
CA ARG A 151 -19.98 -3.50 -3.69
C ARG A 151 -18.84 -2.75 -2.95
N PRO A 152 -19.15 -1.99 -1.89
CA PRO A 152 -18.19 -1.08 -1.25
C PRO A 152 -16.98 -1.83 -0.65
N LYS A 153 -17.17 -3.05 -0.13
CA LYS A 153 -16.07 -3.89 0.36
C LYS A 153 -15.08 -4.25 -0.75
N GLN A 154 -15.56 -4.59 -1.94
CA GLN A 154 -14.70 -4.91 -3.08
C GLN A 154 -13.99 -3.65 -3.60
N ARG A 155 -14.69 -2.50 -3.65
CA ARG A 155 -14.08 -1.21 -3.97
C ARG A 155 -12.98 -0.84 -2.97
N GLN A 156 -13.19 -1.06 -1.67
CA GLN A 156 -12.18 -0.88 -0.65
C GLN A 156 -10.99 -1.82 -0.84
N THR A 157 -11.21 -3.12 -1.13
CA THR A 157 -10.11 -4.04 -1.46
C THR A 157 -9.28 -3.51 -2.64
N VAL A 158 -9.91 -2.98 -3.68
CA VAL A 158 -9.19 -2.41 -4.84
C VAL A 158 -8.36 -1.18 -4.45
N LEU A 159 -8.86 -0.30 -3.56
CA LEU A 159 -8.10 0.83 -3.01
C LEU A 159 -6.84 0.37 -2.26
N ASN A 160 -6.91 -0.74 -1.51
CA ASN A 160 -5.76 -1.29 -0.79
C ASN A 160 -4.60 -1.71 -1.72
N TRP A 161 -4.88 -1.87 -3.01
CA TRP A 161 -3.91 -2.22 -4.04
C TRP A 161 -3.60 -1.06 -5.00
N ALA A 162 -3.80 0.18 -4.56
CA ALA A 162 -3.43 1.39 -5.31
C ALA A 162 -4.14 1.57 -6.67
N TYR A 163 -5.31 0.96 -6.85
CA TYR A 163 -6.24 1.27 -7.94
C TYR A 163 -7.35 2.17 -7.41
N ASP A 164 -7.70 3.21 -8.14
CA ASP A 164 -8.70 4.20 -7.74
C ASP A 164 -10.12 3.73 -8.08
N SER A 165 -10.69 2.94 -7.18
CA SER A 165 -12.04 2.40 -7.34
C SER A 165 -13.15 3.45 -7.23
N ARG A 166 -12.84 4.73 -6.97
CA ARG A 166 -13.81 5.83 -7.02
C ARG A 166 -14.14 6.23 -8.45
N LEU A 167 -13.26 5.91 -9.39
CA LEU A 167 -13.38 6.28 -10.80
C LEU A 167 -14.00 5.16 -11.66
N ILE A 168 -14.13 3.95 -11.10
CA ILE A 168 -14.73 2.77 -11.74
C ILE A 168 -16.26 2.89 -11.78
#